data_AF-A0A971G2M6-F1
#
_entry.id   AF-A0A971G2M6-F1
#
_cell.length_a   1.000
_cell.length_b   1.000
_cell.length_c   1.000
_cell.angle_alpha   90.00
_cell.angle_beta   90.00
_cell.angle_gamma   90.00
#
_symmetry.space_group_name_H-M   'P 1'
#
loop_
_entity.id
_entity.type
_entity.pdbx_description
1 polymer ?
#
loop_
_entity_poly.entity_id
_entity_poly.type
_entity_poly.pdbx_seq_one_letter_code
_entity_poly.pdbx_strand_id
1 'polypeptide(L)'
;MKKKKKRGRSLGERYPASEPCRCDICKSYCLRPGWWTVQEAFRAMDAGYGNRMMLEIAPDMTFGVLSPAFGGCEGKLALQEYARNGCGFLKNGLCELHGTGHEPLECLYCHHLRKGLGQQCHADLEKDWQTAAGRALVKRWLEQVLRKGNGEPGRPKHGASLSPAAGPPPPYSP
;
A
#
# COMPACT_ATOMS: atom_id res chain seq x y z
N MET A 1 42.71 -7.00 -7.64
CA MET A 1 41.65 -6.00 -7.95
C MET A 1 40.28 -6.67 -7.84
N LYS A 2 39.45 -6.32 -6.83
CA LYS A 2 38.09 -6.88 -6.70
C LYS A 2 37.17 -6.16 -7.70
N LYS A 3 36.67 -6.86 -8.73
CA LYS A 3 35.66 -6.32 -9.68
C LYS A 3 34.43 -5.90 -8.87
N LYS A 4 34.13 -4.59 -8.80
CA LYS A 4 32.86 -4.09 -8.25
C LYS A 4 31.71 -4.67 -9.07
N LYS A 5 30.92 -5.58 -8.49
CA LYS A 5 29.66 -6.05 -9.08
C LYS A 5 28.78 -4.80 -9.29
N LYS A 6 28.46 -4.47 -10.55
CA LYS A 6 27.50 -3.41 -10.86
C LYS A 6 26.18 -3.81 -10.18
N ARG A 7 25.70 -3.00 -9.23
CA ARG A 7 24.38 -3.18 -8.63
C ARG A 7 23.37 -3.03 -9.76
N GLY A 8 22.49 -4.03 -9.94
CA GLY A 8 21.38 -3.93 -10.89
C GLY A 8 20.46 -2.77 -10.51
N ARG A 9 19.75 -2.21 -11.50
CA ARG A 9 18.73 -1.17 -11.27
C ARG A 9 17.63 -1.72 -10.36
N SER A 10 17.19 -0.90 -9.41
CA SER A 10 16.01 -1.15 -8.58
C SER A 10 14.73 -1.22 -9.41
N LEU A 11 13.66 -1.80 -8.86
CA LEU A 11 12.37 -1.86 -9.56
C LEU A 11 11.81 -0.46 -9.86
N GLY A 12 11.94 0.50 -8.94
CA GLY A 12 11.51 1.90 -9.16
C GLY A 12 12.26 2.58 -10.32
N GLU A 13 13.56 2.31 -10.49
CA GLU A 13 14.33 2.83 -11.63
C GLU A 13 13.96 2.15 -12.96
N ARG A 14 13.49 0.90 -12.91
CA ARG A 14 13.04 0.16 -14.10
C ARG A 14 11.62 0.51 -14.51
N TYR A 15 10.78 0.88 -13.55
CA TYR A 15 9.36 1.16 -13.70
C TYR A 15 9.06 2.59 -13.21
N PRO A 16 9.48 3.62 -13.95
CA PRO A 16 9.26 4.99 -13.54
C PRO A 16 7.76 5.32 -13.51
N ALA A 17 7.38 6.14 -12.52
CA ALA A 17 6.03 6.66 -12.37
C ALA A 17 5.58 7.36 -13.65
N SER A 18 4.31 7.20 -14.01
CA SER A 18 3.66 8.03 -15.02
C SER A 18 3.25 9.37 -14.45
N GLU A 19 3.06 10.33 -15.36
CA GLU A 19 2.34 11.55 -15.03
C GLU A 19 0.93 11.24 -14.53
N PRO A 20 0.40 12.00 -13.55
CA PRO A 20 -0.94 11.78 -13.03
C PRO A 20 -2.01 11.96 -14.12
N CYS A 21 -2.98 11.04 -14.19
CA CYS A 21 -4.08 11.11 -15.14
C CYS A 21 -5.41 10.67 -14.52
N ARG A 22 -6.50 11.33 -14.91
CA ARG A 22 -7.86 11.08 -14.39
C ARG A 22 -8.83 10.55 -15.45
N CYS A 23 -8.35 10.15 -16.62
CA CYS A 23 -9.20 9.57 -17.67
C CYS A 23 -9.80 8.24 -17.20
N ASP A 24 -10.90 7.82 -17.84
CA ASP A 24 -11.62 6.61 -17.41
C ASP A 24 -10.76 5.33 -17.51
N ILE A 25 -9.80 5.30 -18.44
CA ILE A 25 -8.85 4.18 -18.58
C ILE A 25 -7.90 4.12 -17.38
N CYS A 26 -7.35 5.26 -16.94
CA CYS A 26 -6.48 5.28 -15.76
C CYS A 26 -7.24 4.97 -14.48
N LYS A 27 -8.47 5.48 -14.36
CA LYS A 27 -9.35 5.16 -13.21
C LYS A 27 -9.75 3.68 -13.19
N SER A 28 -9.93 3.03 -14.34
CA SER A 28 -10.32 1.61 -14.39
C SER A 28 -9.27 0.68 -13.81
N TYR A 29 -7.98 1.08 -13.79
CA TYR A 29 -6.95 0.32 -13.07
C TYR A 29 -7.20 0.26 -11.56
N CYS A 30 -7.95 1.19 -10.97
CA CYS A 30 -8.33 1.10 -9.56
C CYS A 30 -9.36 -0.01 -9.26
N LEU A 31 -9.95 -0.66 -10.28
CA LEU A 31 -10.79 -1.85 -10.09
C LEU A 31 -9.98 -3.04 -9.56
N ARG A 32 -8.68 -3.10 -9.88
CA ARG A 32 -7.75 -4.09 -9.34
C ARG A 32 -6.54 -3.36 -8.76
N PRO A 33 -6.46 -3.19 -7.43
CA PRO A 33 -5.36 -2.47 -6.81
C PRO A 33 -4.02 -3.11 -7.19
N GLY A 34 -3.04 -2.27 -7.53
CA GLY A 34 -1.71 -2.73 -7.90
C GLY A 34 -0.84 -3.08 -6.70
N TRP A 35 0.24 -3.80 -6.96
CA TRP A 35 1.18 -4.28 -5.95
C TRP A 35 2.28 -3.27 -5.61
N TRP A 36 2.60 -3.20 -4.32
CA TRP A 36 3.82 -2.58 -3.82
C TRP A 36 5.00 -3.53 -4.02
N THR A 37 6.22 -3.01 -4.07
CA THR A 37 7.42 -3.78 -3.69
C THR A 37 7.33 -4.18 -2.21
N VAL A 38 8.07 -5.20 -1.78
CA VAL A 38 8.16 -5.59 -0.36
C VAL A 38 8.57 -4.39 0.50
N GLN A 39 9.52 -3.59 0.04
CA GLN A 39 10.00 -2.42 0.78
C GLN A 39 8.95 -1.30 0.85
N GLU A 40 8.18 -1.07 -0.22
CA GLU A 40 7.07 -0.11 -0.20
C GLU A 40 5.94 -0.56 0.71
N ALA A 41 5.54 -1.84 0.65
CA ALA A 41 4.53 -2.41 1.53
C ALA A 41 4.93 -2.29 3.01
N PHE A 42 6.22 -2.52 3.32
CA PHE A 42 6.76 -2.27 4.65
C PHE A 42 6.54 -0.81 5.08
N ARG A 43 6.92 0.17 4.23
CA ARG A 43 6.77 1.60 4.55
C ARG A 43 5.30 2.00 4.70
N ALA A 44 4.42 1.50 3.85
CA ALA A 44 2.99 1.76 3.94
C ALA A 44 2.41 1.15 5.23
N MET A 45 2.83 -0.05 5.61
CA MET A 45 2.40 -0.69 6.85
C MET A 45 2.88 0.08 8.09
N ASP A 46 4.12 0.56 8.08
CA ASP A 46 4.72 1.39 9.14
C ASP A 46 4.03 2.76 9.28
N ALA A 47 3.61 3.35 8.15
CA ALA A 47 2.79 4.55 8.09
C ALA A 47 1.33 4.35 8.55
N GLY A 48 0.95 3.11 8.92
CA GLY A 48 -0.36 2.80 9.50
C GLY A 48 -1.39 2.26 8.53
N TYR A 49 -1.05 2.03 7.24
CA TYR A 49 -2.00 1.50 6.25
C TYR A 49 -2.26 0.00 6.37
N GLY A 50 -1.60 -0.71 7.29
CA GLY A 50 -1.69 -2.18 7.40
C GLY A 50 -3.13 -2.72 7.51
N ASN A 51 -4.02 -2.02 8.22
CA ASN A 51 -5.43 -2.43 8.33
C ASN A 51 -6.26 -2.19 7.06
N ARG A 52 -5.72 -1.47 6.07
CA ARG A 52 -6.34 -1.21 4.77
C ARG A 52 -5.71 -2.04 3.65
N MET A 53 -4.82 -2.95 3.99
CA MET A 53 -4.24 -3.92 3.07
C MET A 53 -5.05 -5.21 3.08
N MET A 54 -4.90 -6.00 2.04
CA MET A 54 -5.31 -7.40 2.00
C MET A 54 -4.12 -8.28 1.64
N LEU A 55 -4.24 -9.58 1.94
CA LEU A 55 -3.27 -10.58 1.52
C LEU A 55 -3.79 -11.33 0.30
N GLU A 56 -3.08 -11.21 -0.82
CA GLU A 56 -3.25 -12.04 -2.01
C GLU A 56 -2.33 -13.26 -1.89
N ILE A 57 -2.84 -14.46 -2.15
CA ILE A 57 -2.06 -15.70 -2.14
C ILE A 57 -1.97 -16.21 -3.58
N ALA A 58 -0.77 -16.60 -3.99
CA ALA A 58 -0.56 -17.20 -5.30
C ALA A 58 -1.43 -18.46 -5.48
N PRO A 59 -1.96 -18.76 -6.69
CA PRO A 59 -2.80 -19.93 -6.90
C PRO A 59 -2.16 -21.27 -6.52
N ASP A 60 -0.83 -21.36 -6.63
CA ASP A 60 -0.03 -22.52 -6.24
C ASP A 60 0.44 -22.49 -4.76
N MET A 61 -0.01 -21.48 -3.99
CA MET A 61 0.30 -21.26 -2.58
C MET A 61 1.80 -21.04 -2.27
N THR A 62 2.61 -20.68 -3.27
CA THR A 62 4.07 -20.54 -3.09
C THR A 62 4.50 -19.21 -2.47
N PHE A 63 3.72 -18.15 -2.63
CA PHE A 63 3.96 -16.84 -2.01
C PHE A 63 2.66 -16.08 -1.75
N GLY A 64 2.76 -15.01 -0.98
CA GLY A 64 1.68 -14.05 -0.78
C GLY A 64 2.18 -12.61 -0.91
N VAL A 65 1.28 -11.72 -1.30
CA VAL A 65 1.54 -10.30 -1.59
C VAL A 65 0.59 -9.45 -0.77
N LEU A 66 1.11 -8.39 -0.15
CA LEU A 66 0.26 -7.35 0.44
C LEU A 66 -0.03 -6.30 -0.60
N SER A 67 -1.30 -5.97 -0.77
CA SER A 67 -1.80 -4.96 -1.69
C SER A 67 -2.88 -4.12 -1.01
N PRO A 68 -3.22 -2.93 -1.56
CA PRO A 68 -4.38 -2.20 -1.10
C PRO A 68 -5.62 -3.10 -1.16
N ALA A 69 -6.45 -3.12 -0.11
CA ALA A 69 -7.57 -4.04 -0.06
C ALA A 69 -8.63 -3.73 -1.13
N PHE A 70 -9.28 -4.77 -1.65
CA PHE A 70 -10.63 -4.62 -2.17
C PHE A 70 -11.54 -4.09 -1.07
N GLY A 71 -12.52 -3.25 -1.41
CA GLY A 71 -13.53 -2.84 -0.43
C GLY A 71 -14.24 -4.05 0.19
N GLY A 72 -14.08 -4.27 1.49
CA GLY A 72 -14.57 -5.44 2.24
C GLY A 72 -13.51 -6.48 2.65
N CYS A 73 -12.31 -6.41 2.07
CA CYS A 73 -11.15 -7.27 2.35
C CYS A 73 -10.11 -6.60 3.27
N GLU A 74 -10.41 -5.45 3.88
CA GLU A 74 -9.51 -4.74 4.79
C GLU A 74 -9.07 -5.64 5.96
N GLY A 75 -7.77 -5.90 6.08
CA GLY A 75 -7.20 -6.76 7.12
C GLY A 75 -7.45 -8.26 6.90
N LYS A 76 -7.86 -8.68 5.70
CA LYS A 76 -8.25 -10.06 5.37
C LYS A 76 -7.51 -10.58 4.12
N LEU A 77 -7.84 -11.81 3.73
CA LEU A 77 -7.45 -12.35 2.42
C LEU A 77 -8.22 -11.65 1.30
N ALA A 78 -7.59 -11.55 0.14
CA ALA A 78 -8.25 -11.15 -1.10
C ALA A 78 -9.23 -12.26 -1.53
N LEU A 79 -10.52 -11.93 -1.58
CA LEU A 79 -11.58 -12.88 -1.96
C LEU A 79 -12.23 -12.43 -3.26
N GLN A 80 -12.45 -13.39 -4.17
CA GLN A 80 -12.97 -13.12 -5.51
C GLN A 80 -14.35 -12.42 -5.49
N GLU A 81 -15.18 -12.70 -4.48
CA GLU A 81 -16.51 -12.08 -4.33
C GLU A 81 -16.44 -10.55 -4.09
N TYR A 82 -15.33 -10.06 -3.53
CA TYR A 82 -15.08 -8.63 -3.28
C TYR A 82 -14.29 -7.97 -4.41
N ALA A 83 -13.76 -8.71 -5.39
CA ALA A 83 -12.92 -8.16 -6.45
C ALA A 83 -13.61 -7.04 -7.24
N ARG A 84 -14.93 -7.12 -7.41
CA ARG A 84 -15.74 -6.09 -8.09
C ARG A 84 -15.89 -4.78 -7.31
N ASN A 85 -15.56 -4.77 -6.02
CA ASN A 85 -15.69 -3.58 -5.17
C ASN A 85 -14.53 -2.60 -5.39
N GLY A 86 -13.48 -3.01 -6.10
CA GLY A 86 -12.33 -2.18 -6.42
C GLY A 86 -11.48 -1.82 -5.19
N CYS A 87 -10.44 -1.02 -5.45
CA CYS A 87 -9.50 -0.56 -4.43
C CYS A 87 -10.19 0.30 -3.35
N GLY A 88 -10.01 -0.05 -2.08
CA GLY A 88 -10.57 0.66 -0.94
C GLY A 88 -10.05 2.09 -0.75
N PHE A 89 -8.96 2.47 -1.44
CA PHE A 89 -8.41 3.85 -1.46
C PHE A 89 -9.00 4.72 -2.59
N LEU A 90 -9.80 4.17 -3.49
CA LEU A 90 -10.52 4.97 -4.48
C LEU A 90 -11.77 5.57 -3.81
N LYS A 91 -11.78 6.89 -3.59
CA LYS A 91 -12.91 7.64 -3.03
C LYS A 91 -13.27 8.79 -3.93
N ASN A 92 -14.55 8.90 -4.29
CA ASN A 92 -15.08 9.96 -5.15
C ASN A 92 -14.28 10.14 -6.46
N GLY A 93 -13.82 9.03 -7.04
CA GLY A 93 -13.02 9.02 -8.27
C GLY A 93 -11.55 9.44 -8.11
N LEU A 94 -11.06 9.61 -6.88
CA LEU A 94 -9.69 10.01 -6.56
C LEU A 94 -9.01 8.95 -5.68
N CYS A 95 -7.71 8.76 -5.88
CA CYS A 95 -6.91 7.86 -5.07
C CYS A 95 -6.41 8.58 -3.81
N GLU A 96 -6.75 8.09 -2.62
CA GLU A 96 -6.31 8.65 -1.34
C GLU A 96 -4.80 8.52 -1.10
N LEU A 97 -4.11 7.57 -1.77
CA LEU A 97 -2.66 7.42 -1.66
C LEU A 97 -1.89 8.41 -2.54
N HIS A 98 -2.55 9.09 -3.48
CA HIS A 98 -1.87 9.95 -4.44
C HIS A 98 -1.11 11.10 -3.76
N GLY A 99 0.18 11.24 -4.08
CA GLY A 99 1.06 12.26 -3.52
C GLY A 99 1.55 11.97 -2.10
N THR A 100 1.18 10.83 -1.51
CA THR A 100 1.58 10.48 -0.14
C THR A 100 2.97 9.83 -0.08
N GLY A 101 3.49 9.33 -1.21
CA GLY A 101 4.71 8.51 -1.25
C GLY A 101 4.48 7.05 -0.85
N HIS A 102 3.22 6.65 -0.67
CA HIS A 102 2.79 5.29 -0.33
C HIS A 102 1.97 4.63 -1.44
N GLU A 103 1.98 5.18 -2.66
CA GLU A 103 1.40 4.53 -3.82
C GLU A 103 2.15 3.23 -4.19
N PRO A 104 1.43 2.17 -4.59
CA PRO A 104 2.06 0.98 -5.16
C PRO A 104 2.87 1.29 -6.42
N LEU A 105 4.05 0.70 -6.55
CA LEU A 105 4.86 0.81 -7.77
C LEU A 105 4.05 0.47 -9.03
N GLU A 106 3.27 -0.61 -8.98
CA GLU A 106 2.44 -1.02 -10.11
C GLU A 106 1.38 0.03 -10.47
N CYS A 107 0.80 0.69 -9.46
CA CYS A 107 -0.14 1.79 -9.66
C CYS A 107 0.53 3.02 -10.27
N LEU A 108 1.73 3.38 -9.79
CA LEU A 108 2.51 4.49 -10.37
C LEU A 108 2.95 4.18 -11.81
N TYR A 109 3.21 2.92 -12.11
CA TYR A 109 3.62 2.49 -13.44
C TYR A 109 2.43 2.37 -14.43
N CYS A 110 1.25 1.97 -13.98
CA CYS A 110 0.10 1.79 -14.87
C CYS A 110 -0.37 3.13 -15.47
N HIS A 111 -0.59 3.16 -16.79
CA HIS A 111 -1.05 4.36 -17.49
C HIS A 111 -1.68 4.01 -18.84
N HIS A 112 -2.62 4.84 -19.29
CA HIS A 112 -3.35 4.60 -20.54
C HIS A 112 -2.45 4.61 -21.81
N LEU A 113 -1.26 5.22 -21.74
CA LEU A 113 -0.25 5.19 -22.80
C LEU A 113 0.67 3.94 -22.75
N ARG A 114 0.59 3.15 -21.68
CA ARG A 114 1.45 1.97 -21.43
C ARG A 114 0.64 0.67 -21.36
N LYS A 115 -0.49 0.59 -22.07
CA LYS A 115 -1.34 -0.61 -22.11
C LYS A 115 -0.51 -1.84 -22.49
N GLY A 116 -0.66 -2.92 -21.74
CA GLY A 116 0.10 -4.17 -21.93
C GLY A 116 1.49 -4.20 -21.29
N LEU A 117 2.13 -3.05 -21.05
CA LEU A 117 3.49 -3.01 -20.49
C LEU A 117 3.54 -3.32 -18.98
N GLY A 118 2.40 -3.29 -18.30
CA GLY A 118 2.28 -3.60 -16.87
C GLY A 118 2.63 -5.06 -16.52
N GLN A 119 2.51 -5.99 -17.47
CA GLN A 119 2.76 -7.42 -17.22
C GLN A 119 4.19 -7.70 -16.75
N GLN A 120 5.17 -7.00 -17.31
CA GLN A 120 6.56 -7.16 -16.91
C GLN A 120 6.83 -6.55 -15.52
N CYS A 121 6.16 -5.45 -15.18
CA CYS A 121 6.20 -4.87 -13.83
C CYS A 121 5.65 -5.86 -12.80
N HIS A 122 4.47 -6.43 -13.08
CA HIS A 122 3.82 -7.43 -12.26
C HIS A 122 4.71 -8.66 -12.01
N ALA A 123 5.27 -9.23 -13.07
CA ALA A 123 6.12 -10.42 -12.98
C ALA A 123 7.43 -10.19 -12.20
N ASP A 124 7.92 -8.95 -12.11
CA ASP A 124 9.08 -8.64 -11.30
C ASP A 124 8.74 -8.28 -9.85
N LEU A 125 7.55 -7.74 -9.60
CA LEU A 125 7.00 -7.62 -8.26
C LEU A 125 6.77 -9.01 -7.66
N GLU A 126 6.27 -9.97 -8.45
CA GLU A 126 6.18 -11.36 -8.03
C GLU A 126 7.52 -11.90 -7.50
N LYS A 127 8.61 -11.71 -8.26
CA LYS A 127 9.96 -12.13 -7.84
C LYS A 127 10.44 -11.42 -6.58
N ASP A 128 10.06 -10.15 -6.39
CA ASP A 128 10.38 -9.37 -5.19
C ASP A 128 9.68 -9.96 -3.95
N TRP A 129 8.42 -10.38 -4.10
CA TRP A 129 7.64 -11.03 -3.05
C TRP A 129 8.02 -12.48 -2.79
N GLN A 130 8.52 -13.20 -3.79
CA GLN A 130 9.07 -14.56 -3.67
C GLN A 130 10.44 -14.60 -2.96
N THR A 131 10.61 -13.80 -1.92
CA THR A 131 11.84 -13.70 -1.12
C THR A 131 11.56 -14.01 0.35
N ALA A 132 12.63 -14.26 1.12
CA ALA A 132 12.50 -14.39 2.58
C ALA A 132 11.97 -13.11 3.23
N ALA A 133 12.29 -11.94 2.67
CA ALA A 133 11.79 -10.65 3.13
C ALA A 133 10.28 -10.52 2.90
N GLY A 134 9.78 -10.90 1.71
CA GLY A 134 8.34 -10.92 1.41
C GLY A 134 7.56 -11.81 2.39
N ARG A 135 8.02 -13.05 2.60
CA ARG A 135 7.41 -13.96 3.59
C ARG A 135 7.43 -13.41 5.01
N ALA A 136 8.54 -12.80 5.43
CA ALA A 136 8.65 -12.19 6.75
C ALA A 136 7.69 -11.01 6.92
N LEU A 137 7.50 -10.21 5.87
CA LEU A 137 6.57 -9.08 5.90
C LEU A 137 5.11 -9.54 5.99
N VAL A 138 4.72 -10.57 5.24
CA VAL A 138 3.38 -11.19 5.35
C VAL A 138 3.14 -11.68 6.77
N LYS A 139 4.11 -12.39 7.37
CA LYS A 139 4.00 -12.85 8.76
C LYS A 139 3.78 -11.69 9.73
N ARG A 140 4.58 -10.62 9.60
CA ARG A 140 4.44 -9.42 10.44
C ARG A 140 3.07 -8.76 10.28
N TRP A 141 2.56 -8.69 9.05
CA TRP A 141 1.22 -8.14 8.80
C TRP A 141 0.14 -9.00 9.45
N LEU A 142 0.21 -10.33 9.33
CA LEU A 142 -0.72 -11.26 9.99
C LEU A 142 -0.73 -11.06 11.51
N GLU A 143 0.43 -10.97 12.13
CA GLU A 143 0.55 -10.68 13.57
C GLU A 143 -0.09 -9.33 13.94
N GLN A 144 0.11 -8.29 13.11
CA GLN A 144 -0.47 -6.96 13.33
C GLN A 144 -2.00 -6.97 13.22
N VAL A 145 -2.58 -7.66 12.24
CA VAL A 145 -4.04 -7.69 12.05
C VAL A 145 -4.74 -8.63 13.04
N LEU A 146 -4.15 -9.79 13.36
CA LEU A 146 -4.69 -10.73 14.34
C LEU A 146 -4.69 -10.16 15.76
N ARG A 147 -3.64 -9.42 16.15
CA ARG A 147 -3.60 -8.78 17.47
C ARG A 147 -4.70 -7.72 17.65
N LYS A 148 -5.19 -7.13 16.56
CA LYS A 148 -6.31 -6.16 16.62
C LYS A 148 -7.70 -6.83 16.63
N GLY A 149 -7.81 -8.08 16.19
CA GLY A 149 -9.07 -8.85 16.22
C GLY A 149 -9.42 -9.38 17.61
N ASN A 150 -8.42 -9.61 18.46
CA ASN A 150 -8.58 -9.97 19.87
C ASN A 150 -8.56 -8.69 20.69
N GLY A 151 -9.71 -8.06 20.93
CA GLY A 151 -9.83 -6.78 21.62
C GLY A 151 -8.98 -6.69 22.90
N GLU A 152 -7.79 -6.11 22.80
CA GLU A 152 -7.17 -5.38 23.90
C GLU A 152 -7.74 -3.95 23.86
N PRO A 153 -8.33 -3.44 24.96
CA PRO A 153 -8.66 -2.03 25.06
C PRO A 153 -7.37 -1.24 24.86
N GLY A 154 -7.42 -0.28 23.94
CA GLY A 154 -6.25 0.48 23.51
C GLY A 154 -5.42 0.96 24.68
N ARG A 155 -4.16 0.51 24.74
CA ARG A 155 -3.17 1.11 25.63
C ARG A 155 -3.05 2.60 25.25
N PRO A 156 -3.31 3.55 26.17
CA PRO A 156 -3.03 4.94 25.89
C PRO A 156 -1.53 5.07 25.62
N LYS A 157 -1.16 5.59 24.45
CA LYS A 157 0.20 6.07 24.23
C LYS A 157 0.39 7.31 25.11
N HIS A 158 1.17 7.12 26.17
CA HIS A 158 1.91 8.12 26.94
C HIS A 158 1.40 9.58 26.95
N GLY A 159 0.90 9.98 28.12
CA GLY A 159 1.30 11.22 28.80
C GLY A 159 1.30 12.50 27.96
N ALA A 160 0.12 13.00 27.60
CA ALA A 160 -0.04 14.43 27.41
C ALA A 160 0.00 15.07 28.81
N SER A 161 1.13 15.70 29.14
CA SER A 161 1.22 16.66 30.24
C SER A 161 0.16 17.73 30.00
N LEU A 162 -0.81 17.82 30.92
CA LEU A 162 -1.78 18.90 30.96
C LEU A 162 -1.01 20.19 31.22
N SER A 163 -0.79 20.97 30.16
CA SER A 163 -0.47 22.40 30.31
C SER A 163 -1.78 23.14 30.62
N PRO A 164 -1.80 24.07 31.59
CA PRO A 164 -3.01 24.78 31.96
C PRO A 164 -3.48 25.73 30.86
N ALA A 165 -4.79 25.91 30.83
CA ALA A 165 -5.57 26.68 29.89
C ALA A 165 -4.96 28.05 29.52
N ALA A 166 -4.78 28.28 28.22
CA ALA A 166 -4.71 29.63 27.67
C ALA A 166 -6.11 30.27 27.82
N GLY A 167 -6.18 31.42 28.46
CA GLY A 167 -7.40 32.20 28.65
C GLY A 167 -8.01 32.67 27.32
N PRO A 168 -9.26 33.18 27.36
CA PRO A 168 -9.96 33.62 26.16
C PRO A 168 -9.22 34.79 25.48
N PRO A 169 -9.26 34.87 24.14
CA PRO A 169 -8.64 35.98 23.41
C PRO A 169 -9.34 37.30 23.74
N PRO A 170 -8.61 38.44 23.71
CA PRO A 170 -9.19 39.75 23.99
C PRO A 170 -10.24 40.12 22.91
N PRO A 171 -11.27 40.90 23.28
CA PRO A 171 -12.29 41.33 22.34
C PRO A 171 -11.67 42.25 21.28
N TYR A 172 -11.99 41.96 20.02
CA TYR A 172 -11.77 42.86 18.91
C TYR A 172 -12.44 44.22 19.20
N SER A 173 -11.74 45.29 18.83
CA SER A 173 -12.25 46.66 18.80
C SER A 173 -11.48 47.43 17.71
N PRO A 174 -12.08 48.49 17.16
CA PRO A 174 -12.49 48.60 15.75
C PRO A 174 -11.40 48.86 14.72
#